data_AF-R1GFW3-F1
#
_entry.id   AF-R1GFW3-F1
#
_cell.length_a   1.000
_cell.length_b   1.000
_cell.length_c   1.000
_cell.angle_alpha   90.00
_cell.angle_beta   90.00
_cell.angle_gamma   90.00
#
_symmetry.space_group_name_H-M   'P 1'
#
loop_
_entity.id
_entity.type
_entity.pdbx_description
1 polymer ?
#
loop_
_entity_poly.entity_id
_entity_poly.type
_entity_poly.pdbx_seq_one_letter_code
_entity_poly.pdbx_strand_id
1 'polypeptide(L)'
;LSDGTKFGASSIWHEYFGIADEIPATGDFDGDGKDDIATFVRGTAGDVYVSLSTGAKFGASSPWHGNFAFTSEVPVPRAIPIL
;
A
#
# COMPACT_ATOMS: atom_id res chain seq x y z
N LEU A 1 -13.02 9.19 7.57
CA LEU A 1 -12.28 9.56 8.80
C LEU A 1 -13.09 9.17 10.03
N SER A 2 -12.48 8.60 11.07
CA SER A 2 -13.15 8.29 12.34
C SER A 2 -12.76 9.31 13.40
N ASP A 3 -13.65 9.59 14.35
CA ASP A 3 -13.35 10.34 15.58
C ASP A 3 -13.26 9.44 16.82
N GLY A 4 -13.26 8.12 16.63
CA GLY A 4 -13.26 7.12 17.70
C GLY A 4 -14.66 6.78 18.24
N THR A 5 -15.70 7.51 17.85
CA THR A 5 -17.11 7.21 18.21
C THR A 5 -17.99 6.98 16.99
N LYS A 6 -17.65 7.58 15.85
CA LYS A 6 -18.32 7.42 14.56
C LYS A 6 -17.34 7.56 13.40
N PHE A 7 -17.82 7.21 12.21
CA PHE A 7 -17.17 7.56 10.95
C PHE A 7 -17.86 8.78 10.34
N GLY A 8 -17.06 9.71 9.81
CA GLY A 8 -17.54 10.79 8.97
C GLY A 8 -17.92 10.32 7.56
N ALA A 9 -18.29 11.27 6.70
CA ALA A 9 -18.61 10.98 5.30
C ALA A 9 -17.46 10.23 4.61
N SER A 10 -17.82 9.30 3.72
CA SER A 10 -16.86 8.60 2.87
C SER A 10 -16.18 9.59 1.92
N SER A 11 -14.87 9.45 1.75
CA SER A 11 -14.09 10.19 0.77
C SER A 11 -13.09 9.24 0.11
N ILE A 12 -12.73 9.51 -1.14
CA ILE A 12 -11.64 8.80 -1.83
C ILE A 12 -10.32 9.39 -1.33
N TRP A 13 -9.38 8.51 -0.94
CA TRP A 13 -8.05 8.91 -0.46
C TRP A 13 -6.97 8.75 -1.53
N HIS A 14 -7.17 7.82 -2.45
CA HIS A 14 -6.34 7.59 -3.62
C HIS A 14 -7.16 6.81 -4.65
N GLU A 15 -6.91 7.02 -5.93
CA GLU A 15 -7.53 6.25 -7.02
C GLU A 15 -6.55 5.17 -7.50
N TYR A 16 -7.02 4.11 -8.14
CA TYR A 16 -6.14 3.12 -8.79
C TYR A 16 -5.17 2.39 -7.85
N PHE A 17 -5.73 1.76 -6.79
CA PHE A 17 -4.97 0.93 -5.86
C PHE A 17 -5.69 -0.39 -5.61
N GLY A 18 -4.98 -1.52 -5.68
CA GLY A 18 -5.60 -2.84 -5.59
C GLY A 18 -6.48 -3.15 -6.81
N ILE A 19 -6.02 -2.76 -8.00
CA ILE A 19 -6.76 -3.01 -9.24
C ILE A 19 -6.60 -4.47 -9.65
N ALA A 20 -7.70 -5.11 -10.08
CA ALA A 20 -7.70 -6.50 -10.54
C ALA A 20 -7.10 -7.45 -9.48
N ASP A 21 -5.99 -8.11 -9.79
CA ASP A 21 -5.33 -9.10 -8.93
C ASP A 21 -4.14 -8.52 -8.13
N GLU A 22 -3.99 -7.20 -8.14
CA GLU A 22 -3.02 -6.51 -7.29
C GLU A 22 -3.29 -6.76 -5.81
N ILE A 23 -2.21 -6.87 -5.03
CA ILE A 23 -2.32 -7.02 -3.58
C ILE A 23 -1.91 -5.70 -2.93
N PRO A 24 -2.84 -4.96 -2.29
CA PRO A 24 -2.50 -3.77 -1.55
C PRO A 24 -1.92 -4.11 -0.17
N ALA A 25 -1.03 -3.26 0.32
CA ALA A 25 -0.49 -3.27 1.67
C ALA A 25 -0.34 -1.84 2.20
N THR A 26 -0.26 -1.73 3.52
CA THR A 26 0.05 -0.49 4.24
C THR A 26 1.25 -0.71 5.15
N GLY A 27 2.06 0.33 5.34
CA GLY A 27 3.18 0.34 6.27
C GLY A 27 4.08 1.54 6.05
N ASP A 28 4.90 1.88 7.04
CA ASP A 28 5.92 2.93 6.94
C ASP A 28 7.09 2.46 6.07
N PHE A 29 7.05 2.74 4.77
CA PHE A 29 8.03 2.23 3.80
C PHE A 29 9.20 3.19 3.60
N ASP A 30 9.04 4.48 3.91
CA ASP A 30 10.13 5.47 3.86
C ASP A 30 10.77 5.80 5.22
N GLY A 31 10.19 5.31 6.32
CA GLY A 31 10.73 5.47 7.67
C GLY A 31 10.41 6.82 8.32
N ASP A 32 9.39 7.53 7.81
CA ASP A 32 9.00 8.85 8.32
C ASP A 32 8.01 8.80 9.51
N GLY A 33 7.62 7.60 9.92
CA GLY A 33 6.70 7.35 11.02
C GLY A 33 5.22 7.41 10.64
N LYS A 34 4.88 7.43 9.34
CA LYS A 34 3.50 7.34 8.85
C LYS A 34 3.35 6.13 7.95
N ASP A 35 2.23 5.42 8.08
CA ASP A 35 1.92 4.35 7.15
C ASP A 35 1.62 4.91 5.75
N ASP A 36 2.36 4.38 4.77
CA ASP A 36 2.16 4.55 3.34
C ASP A 36 1.21 3.47 2.79
N ILE A 37 0.92 3.56 1.48
CA ILE A 37 0.23 2.50 0.73
C ILE A 37 1.17 1.94 -0.34
N ALA A 38 1.18 0.62 -0.51
CA ALA A 38 1.88 -0.09 -1.57
C ALA A 38 0.95 -1.07 -2.30
N THR A 39 1.10 -1.23 -3.62
CA THR A 39 0.40 -2.26 -4.39
C THR A 39 1.41 -3.15 -5.09
N PHE A 40 1.19 -4.46 -5.01
CA PHE A 40 2.00 -5.48 -5.65
C PHE A 40 1.30 -5.98 -6.91
N VAL A 41 1.83 -5.62 -8.08
CA VAL A 41 1.34 -6.09 -9.36
C VAL A 41 1.78 -7.53 -9.56
N ARG A 42 0.81 -8.44 -9.60
CA ARG A 42 1.07 -9.88 -9.75
C ARG A 42 1.33 -10.28 -11.20
N GLY A 43 1.73 -11.53 -11.42
CA GLY A 43 2.00 -12.06 -12.75
C GLY A 43 3.40 -11.68 -13.24
N THR A 44 3.53 -11.40 -14.54
CA THR A 44 4.85 -11.16 -15.17
C THR A 44 5.31 -9.70 -15.12
N ALA A 45 4.52 -8.80 -14.54
CA ALA A 45 4.97 -7.43 -14.29
C ALA A 45 5.82 -7.39 -13.01
N GLY A 46 5.28 -7.87 -11.89
CA GLY A 46 5.98 -7.91 -10.62
C GLY A 46 6.38 -6.53 -10.09
N ASP A 47 5.70 -5.48 -10.52
CA ASP A 47 5.98 -4.11 -10.14
C ASP A 47 5.41 -3.82 -8.75
N VAL A 48 6.15 -3.03 -7.98
CA VAL A 48 5.72 -2.50 -6.68
C VAL A 48 5.61 -1.00 -6.80
N TYR A 49 4.40 -0.50 -6.60
CA TYR A 49 4.13 0.93 -6.56
C TYR A 49 3.84 1.37 -5.13
N VAL A 50 4.40 2.51 -4.75
CA VAL A 50 4.21 3.11 -3.42
C VAL A 50 3.72 4.55 -3.59
N SER A 51 2.72 4.93 -2.79
CA SER A 51 2.32 6.33 -2.62
C SER A 51 2.59 6.74 -1.16
N LEU A 52 3.49 7.71 -0.99
CA LEU A 52 3.88 8.20 0.33
C LEU A 52 2.77 8.96 1.04
N SER A 53 2.67 8.79 2.35
CA SER A 53 1.68 9.44 3.20
C SER A 53 2.20 10.76 3.76
N THR A 54 1.37 11.81 3.71
CA THR A 54 1.62 13.03 4.49
C THR A 54 0.89 13.02 5.83
N GLY A 55 0.21 11.91 6.18
CA GLY A 55 -0.73 11.82 7.30
C GLY A 55 -2.11 12.45 7.05
N ALA A 56 -2.28 13.13 5.91
CA ALA A 56 -3.54 13.75 5.50
C ALA A 56 -3.98 13.36 4.08
N LYS A 57 -3.05 12.88 3.25
CA LYS A 57 -3.28 12.37 1.89
C LYS A 57 -2.12 11.45 1.50
N PHE A 58 -2.34 10.67 0.45
CA PHE A 58 -1.27 9.97 -0.25
C PHE A 58 -0.79 10.80 -1.45
N GLY A 59 0.51 10.75 -1.70
CA GLY A 59 1.15 11.34 -2.88
C GLY A 59 0.82 10.57 -4.16
N ALA A 60 1.51 10.93 -5.24
CA ALA A 60 1.41 10.19 -6.50
C ALA A 60 2.03 8.79 -6.35
N SER A 61 1.36 7.79 -6.93
CA SER A 61 1.89 6.43 -7.05
C SER A 61 3.14 6.43 -7.91
N SER A 62 4.22 5.85 -7.36
CA SER A 62 5.53 5.78 -8.01
C SER A 62 6.07 4.35 -7.98
N PRO A 63 6.67 3.84 -9.07
CA PRO A 63 7.30 2.53 -9.07
C PRO A 63 8.56 2.56 -8.20
N TRP A 64 8.65 1.65 -7.25
CA TRP A 64 9.78 1.55 -6.32
C TRP A 64 10.60 0.28 -6.53
N HIS A 65 9.95 -0.79 -6.98
CA HIS A 65 10.60 -2.06 -7.26
C HIS A 65 9.95 -2.77 -8.45
N GLY A 66 10.69 -3.70 -9.05
CA GLY A 66 10.17 -4.63 -10.07
C GLY A 66 10.56 -6.08 -9.74
N ASN A 67 9.98 -7.04 -10.47
CA ASN A 67 10.21 -8.48 -10.27
C ASN A 67 9.94 -8.98 -8.83
N PHE A 68 9.02 -8.34 -8.10
CA PHE A 68 8.55 -8.80 -6.79
C PHE A 68 7.16 -9.44 -6.93
N ALA A 69 6.85 -10.47 -6.13
CA ALA A 69 5.61 -11.23 -6.30
C ALA A 69 5.41 -11.74 -7.75
N PHE A 70 6.50 -12.19 -8.36
CA PHE A 70 6.53 -12.55 -9.78
C PHE A 70 5.77 -13.86 -10.02
N THR A 71 5.14 -14.00 -11.18
CA THR A 71 4.26 -15.13 -11.52
C THR A 71 3.10 -15.32 -10.52
N SER A 72 3.09 -16.43 -9.78
CA SER A 72 2.06 -16.81 -8.82
C SER A 72 2.48 -16.59 -7.37
N GLU A 73 3.58 -15.88 -7.13
CA GLU A 73 3.98 -15.51 -5.76
C GLU A 73 2.93 -14.61 -5.11
N VAL A 74 2.68 -14.84 -3.81
CA VAL A 74 1.78 -14.03 -3.00
C VAL A 74 2.64 -13.31 -1.96
N PRO A 75 2.77 -11.98 -2.06
CA PRO A 75 3.48 -11.21 -1.05
C PRO A 75 2.72 -11.28 0.26
N VAL A 76 3.44 -11.61 1.33
CA VAL A 76 2.90 -11.70 2.68
C VAL A 76 3.57 -10.62 3.53
N PRO A 77 2.85 -9.53 3.88
CA PRO A 77 3.33 -8.59 4.88
C PRO A 77 3.44 -9.34 6.19
N ARG A 78 4.66 -9.64 6.63
CA ARG A 78 4.89 -10.30 7.90
C ARG A 78 5.28 -9.22 8.91
N ALA A 79 4.35 -8.88 9.82
CA ALA A 79 4.75 -8.26 11.07
C ALA A 79 5.60 -9.29 11.81
N ILE A 80 6.90 -9.08 11.92
CA ILE A 80 7.75 -9.88 12.81
C ILE A 80 7.20 -9.63 14.23
N PRO A 81 6.69 -10.64 14.94
CA PRO A 81 6.45 -10.49 16.35
C PRO A 81 7.84 -10.38 16.99
N ILE A 82 8.21 -9.20 17.45
CA ILE A 82 9.33 -9.07 18.39
C ILE A 82 8.93 -9.88 19.64
N LEU A 83 9.72 -10.91 19.95
CA LEU A 83 9.66 -11.61 21.24
C LEU A 83 10.36 -10.76 22.31
#